data_AF-A0A7Y3NHT9-F1
#
_entry.id   AF-A0A7Y3NHT9-F1
#
_cell.length_a   1.000
_cell.length_b   1.000
_cell.length_c   1.000
_cell.angle_alpha   90.00
_cell.angle_beta   90.00
_cell.angle_gamma   90.00
#
_symmetry.space_group_name_H-M   'P 1'
#
loop_
_entity.id
_entity.type
_entity.pdbx_description
1 polymer ?
#
loop_
_entity_poly.entity_id
_entity_poly.type
_entity_poly.pdbx_seq_one_letter_code
_entity_poly.pdbx_strand_id
1 'polypeptide(L)'
;DIGKMGVPDHILLKPGKLTDDEWVLMKKHPVYAYELLLPIPFLSNALDIPHYHHERWDGTGYPRQLKGESIPLAARLFAIVDVWDALRSDRPYRAGLSWEETKKTMLESEQGHFDPQVMKQFFELMKNGDAAFRAPRN
;
A
#
# COMPACT_ATOMS: atom_id res chain seq x y z
N ASP A 1 -4.38 -7.24 -1.86
CA ASP A 1 -3.56 -8.05 -2.78
C ASP A 1 -4.18 -9.35 -3.33
N ILE A 2 -5.50 -9.59 -3.25
CA ILE A 2 -6.10 -10.85 -3.75
C ILE A 2 -5.80 -11.14 -5.23
N GLY A 3 -5.62 -10.09 -6.05
CA GLY A 3 -5.27 -10.22 -7.46
C GLY A 3 -3.89 -10.81 -7.74
N LYS A 4 -3.04 -11.01 -6.72
CA LYS A 4 -1.78 -11.78 -6.89
C LYS A 4 -2.03 -13.21 -7.36
N MET A 5 -3.24 -13.75 -7.16
CA MET A 5 -3.66 -15.05 -7.73
C MET A 5 -3.62 -15.07 -9.27
N GLY A 6 -3.69 -13.91 -9.93
CA GLY A 6 -3.56 -13.80 -11.39
C GLY A 6 -2.11 -13.62 -11.87
N VAL A 7 -1.13 -13.52 -10.97
CA VAL A 7 0.29 -13.40 -11.31
C VAL A 7 0.89 -14.80 -11.42
N PRO A 8 1.65 -15.13 -12.49
CA PRO A 8 2.27 -16.45 -12.62
C PRO A 8 3.17 -16.83 -11.44
N ASP A 9 3.07 -18.09 -10.99
CA ASP A 9 3.82 -18.59 -9.83
C ASP A 9 5.33 -18.38 -9.93
N HIS A 10 5.92 -18.57 -11.13
CA HIS A 10 7.35 -18.38 -11.33
C HIS A 10 7.82 -16.93 -11.14
N ILE A 11 6.88 -15.96 -11.17
CA ILE A 11 7.13 -14.55 -10.84
C ILE A 11 6.81 -14.31 -9.37
N LEU A 12 5.62 -14.75 -8.92
CA LEU A 12 5.15 -14.50 -7.55
C LEU A 12 6.05 -15.15 -6.48
N LEU A 13 6.58 -16.34 -6.77
CA LEU A 13 7.40 -17.14 -5.86
C LEU A 13 8.90 -17.07 -6.20
N LYS A 14 9.30 -16.16 -7.10
CA LYS A 14 10.70 -16.06 -7.55
C LYS A 14 11.61 -15.73 -6.36
N PRO A 15 12.65 -16.55 -6.08
CA PRO A 15 13.66 -16.19 -5.10
C PRO A 15 14.58 -15.11 -5.70
N GLY A 16 14.44 -13.86 -5.24
CA GLY A 16 15.31 -12.75 -5.63
C GLY A 16 14.57 -11.58 -6.27
N LYS A 17 15.32 -10.73 -7.00
CA LYS A 17 14.75 -9.56 -7.67
C LYS A 17 14.02 -9.96 -8.95
N LEU A 18 12.89 -9.30 -9.21
CA LEU A 18 12.18 -9.39 -10.47
C LEU A 18 12.92 -8.59 -11.56
N THR A 19 12.87 -9.06 -12.80
CA THR A 19 13.26 -8.31 -13.99
C THR A 19 12.21 -7.23 -14.30
N ASP A 20 12.53 -6.29 -15.20
CA ASP A 20 11.58 -5.25 -15.59
C ASP A 20 10.31 -5.83 -16.22
N ASP A 21 10.43 -6.85 -17.06
CA ASP A 21 9.28 -7.55 -17.67
C ASP A 21 8.44 -8.30 -16.64
N GLU A 22 9.08 -8.94 -15.66
CA GLU A 22 8.39 -9.59 -14.54
C GLU A 22 7.66 -8.56 -13.68
N TRP A 23 8.25 -7.38 -13.47
CA TRP A 23 7.61 -6.27 -12.78
C TRP A 23 6.37 -5.76 -13.53
N VAL A 24 6.39 -5.72 -14.86
CA VAL A 24 5.20 -5.36 -15.66
C VAL A 24 4.05 -6.32 -15.36
N LEU A 25 4.32 -7.62 -15.21
CA LEU A 25 3.30 -8.61 -14.86
C LEU A 25 2.87 -8.52 -13.40
N MET A 26 3.81 -8.32 -12.46
CA MET A 26 3.51 -8.14 -11.03
C MET A 26 2.60 -6.93 -10.79
N LYS A 27 2.82 -5.82 -11.52
CA LYS A 27 2.03 -4.58 -11.43
C LYS A 27 0.59 -4.73 -11.96
N LYS A 28 0.22 -5.86 -12.56
CA LYS A 28 -1.16 -6.14 -12.99
C LYS A 28 -2.07 -6.63 -11.87
N HIS A 29 -1.53 -7.05 -10.72
CA HIS A 29 -2.35 -7.59 -9.65
C HIS A 29 -3.46 -6.65 -9.12
N PRO A 30 -3.36 -5.30 -9.16
CA PRO A 30 -4.49 -4.43 -8.81
C PRO A 30 -5.64 -4.55 -9.80
N VAL A 31 -5.32 -4.70 -11.09
CA VAL A 31 -6.30 -4.90 -12.18
C VAL A 31 -6.97 -6.25 -12.02
N TYR A 32 -6.20 -7.32 -11.78
CA TYR A 32 -6.77 -8.65 -11.54
C TYR A 32 -7.66 -8.69 -10.30
N ALA A 33 -7.29 -7.97 -9.24
CA ALA A 33 -8.13 -7.86 -8.06
C ALA A 33 -9.44 -7.15 -8.38
N TYR A 34 -9.41 -6.05 -9.13
CA TYR A 34 -10.61 -5.36 -9.58
C TYR A 34 -11.52 -6.25 -10.43
N GLU A 35 -10.97 -6.93 -11.45
CA GLU A 35 -11.71 -7.82 -12.34
C GLU A 35 -12.34 -9.01 -11.59
N LEU A 36 -11.62 -9.58 -10.62
CA LEU A 36 -12.12 -10.68 -9.79
C LEU A 36 -13.28 -10.25 -8.89
N LEU A 37 -13.21 -9.04 -8.34
CA LEU A 37 -14.16 -8.57 -7.32
C LEU A 37 -15.35 -7.80 -7.92
N LEU A 38 -15.19 -7.20 -9.11
CA LEU A 38 -16.23 -6.40 -9.79
C LEU A 38 -17.58 -7.13 -9.93
N PRO A 39 -17.64 -8.43 -10.25
CA PRO A 39 -18.92 -9.13 -10.41
C PRO A 39 -19.67 -9.38 -9.09
N ILE A 40 -19.07 -9.06 -7.94
CA ILE A 40 -19.62 -9.35 -6.60
C ILE A 40 -20.29 -8.08 -6.05
N PRO A 41 -21.63 -7.96 -6.09
CA PRO A 41 -22.30 -6.67 -5.87
C PRO A 41 -22.04 -6.05 -4.50
N PHE A 42 -21.93 -6.87 -3.44
CA PHE A 42 -21.68 -6.35 -2.09
C PHE A 42 -20.27 -5.77 -1.89
N LEU A 43 -19.34 -6.04 -2.83
CA LEU A 43 -17.97 -5.53 -2.79
C LEU A 43 -17.76 -4.27 -3.63
N SER A 44 -18.78 -3.79 -4.35
CA SER A 44 -18.65 -2.64 -5.27
C SER A 44 -18.00 -1.41 -4.62
N ASN A 45 -18.36 -1.13 -3.36
CA ASN A 45 -17.87 0.02 -2.61
C ASN A 45 -16.43 -0.14 -2.09
N ALA A 46 -15.87 -1.35 -2.16
CA ALA A 46 -14.52 -1.64 -1.69
C ALA A 46 -13.50 -1.73 -2.84
N LEU A 47 -13.93 -1.68 -4.11
CA LEU A 47 -13.08 -1.92 -5.28
C LEU A 47 -11.95 -0.90 -5.47
N ASP A 48 -12.14 0.33 -4.99
CA ASP A 48 -11.14 1.38 -5.12
C ASP A 48 -9.82 1.00 -4.45
N ILE A 49 -9.87 0.34 -3.29
CA ILE A 49 -8.67 -0.04 -2.55
C ILE A 49 -7.80 -1.03 -3.35
N PRO A 50 -8.27 -2.26 -3.67
CA PRO A 50 -7.45 -3.22 -4.39
C PRO A 50 -7.04 -2.71 -5.78
N HIS A 51 -7.81 -1.83 -6.43
CA HIS A 51 -7.47 -1.30 -7.74
C HIS A 51 -6.42 -0.18 -7.70
N TYR A 52 -6.43 0.69 -6.68
CA TYR A 52 -5.64 1.92 -6.66
C TYR A 52 -4.65 2.06 -5.49
N HIS A 53 -4.52 1.08 -4.60
CA HIS A 53 -3.61 1.17 -3.43
C HIS A 53 -2.11 1.32 -3.78
N HIS A 54 -1.72 1.10 -5.04
CA HIS A 54 -0.36 1.36 -5.53
C HIS A 54 -0.24 2.63 -6.40
N GLU A 55 -1.31 3.42 -6.50
CA GLU A 55 -1.21 4.78 -7.01
C GLU A 55 -0.40 5.64 -6.04
N ARG A 56 0.36 6.58 -6.60
CA ARG A 56 1.19 7.51 -5.83
C ARG A 56 0.70 8.91 -6.04
N TRP A 57 0.72 9.72 -4.98
CA TRP A 57 0.19 11.08 -5.00
C TRP A 57 0.78 11.96 -6.11
N ASP A 58 2.04 11.74 -6.50
CA ASP A 58 2.75 12.42 -7.59
C ASP A 58 2.36 11.98 -9.01
N GLY A 59 1.64 10.86 -9.16
CA GLY A 59 1.27 10.26 -10.45
C GLY A 59 2.24 9.20 -10.98
N THR A 60 3.28 8.82 -10.22
CA THR A 60 4.27 7.81 -10.65
C THR A 60 3.86 6.36 -10.32
N GLY A 61 2.71 6.20 -9.68
CA GLY A 61 2.15 4.91 -9.29
C GLY A 61 1.56 4.11 -10.45
N TYR A 62 0.77 3.09 -10.12
CA TYR A 62 0.11 2.21 -11.08
C TYR A 62 -1.21 1.69 -10.47
N PRO A 63 -2.18 1.21 -11.27
CA PRO A 63 -2.10 0.90 -12.71
C PRO A 63 -2.48 2.05 -13.66
N ARG A 64 -3.06 3.14 -13.17
CA ARG A 64 -3.64 4.22 -13.96
C ARG A 64 -2.84 5.52 -13.91
N GLN A 65 -1.81 5.60 -13.05
CA GLN A 65 -0.96 6.79 -12.89
C GLN A 65 -1.78 8.02 -12.49
N LEU A 66 -2.73 7.81 -11.59
CA LEU A 66 -3.59 8.86 -11.07
C LEU A 66 -2.76 9.78 -10.18
N LYS A 67 -3.06 11.07 -10.24
CA LYS A 67 -2.34 12.10 -9.48
C LYS A 67 -3.28 12.83 -8.53
N GLY A 68 -2.77 13.09 -7.33
CA GLY A 68 -3.47 13.89 -6.33
C GLY A 68 -4.85 13.31 -5.99
N GLU A 69 -5.85 14.19 -5.99
CA GLU A 69 -7.23 13.84 -5.63
C GLU A 69 -7.96 12.99 -6.67
N SER A 70 -7.36 12.74 -7.83
CA SER A 70 -7.87 11.76 -8.79
C SER A 70 -7.79 10.33 -8.24
N ILE A 71 -6.91 10.09 -7.25
CA ILE A 71 -6.84 8.83 -6.52
C ILE A 71 -8.00 8.80 -5.51
N PRO A 72 -8.85 7.75 -5.50
CA PRO A 72 -9.92 7.63 -4.52
C PRO A 72 -9.41 7.74 -3.08
N LEU A 73 -10.16 8.43 -2.23
CA LEU A 73 -9.77 8.68 -0.83
C LEU A 73 -9.47 7.38 -0.07
N ALA A 74 -10.26 6.33 -0.30
CA ALA A 74 -10.07 5.02 0.33
C ALA A 74 -8.69 4.42 0.00
N ALA A 75 -8.23 4.55 -1.24
CA ALA A 75 -6.91 4.07 -1.67
C ALA A 75 -5.77 4.93 -1.08
N ARG A 76 -5.94 6.27 -1.02
CA ARG A 76 -4.97 7.17 -0.37
C ARG A 76 -4.79 6.87 1.11
N LEU A 77 -5.89 6.59 1.81
CA LEU A 77 -5.86 6.14 3.21
C LEU A 77 -5.16 4.78 3.34
N PHE A 78 -5.54 3.82 2.50
CA PHE A 78 -5.00 2.47 2.56
C PHE A 78 -3.50 2.43 2.27
N ALA A 79 -2.99 3.19 1.30
CA ALA A 79 -1.56 3.24 0.98
C ALA A 79 -0.69 3.61 2.20
N ILE A 80 -1.17 4.53 3.04
CA ILE A 80 -0.48 4.92 4.29
C ILE A 80 -0.49 3.76 5.28
N VAL A 81 -1.64 3.11 5.48
CA VAL A 81 -1.78 1.99 6.42
C VAL A 81 -0.95 0.79 5.97
N ASP A 82 -0.94 0.47 4.68
CA ASP A 82 -0.18 -0.64 4.11
C ASP A 82 1.33 -0.47 4.32
N VAL A 83 1.86 0.72 4.02
CA VAL A 83 3.28 1.03 4.27
C VAL A 83 3.59 1.09 5.76
N TRP A 84 2.71 1.67 6.57
CA TRP A 84 2.89 1.72 8.01
C TRP A 84 2.98 0.31 8.62
N ASP A 85 2.03 -0.58 8.29
CA ASP A 85 2.04 -1.97 8.77
C ASP A 85 3.26 -2.72 8.25
N ALA A 86 3.61 -2.57 6.97
CA ALA A 86 4.79 -3.18 6.38
C ALA A 86 6.10 -2.80 7.09
N LEU A 87 6.21 -1.57 7.58
CA LEU A 87 7.37 -1.08 8.32
C LEU A 87 7.36 -1.52 9.80
N ARG A 88 6.18 -1.67 10.39
CA ARG A 88 5.94 -1.95 11.82
C ARG A 88 5.92 -3.43 12.16
N SER A 89 5.56 -4.28 11.22
CA SER A 89 5.43 -5.72 11.38
C SER A 89 6.79 -6.42 11.24
N ASP A 90 7.01 -7.44 12.06
CA ASP A 90 8.15 -8.33 11.94
C ASP A 90 8.06 -9.14 10.64
N ARG A 91 9.22 -9.28 9.98
CA ARG A 91 9.38 -10.12 8.79
C ARG A 91 10.50 -11.13 9.05
N PRO A 92 10.52 -12.29 8.37
CA PRO A 92 11.53 -13.34 8.63
C PRO A 92 13.00 -12.87 8.61
N TYR A 93 13.29 -11.76 7.93
CA TYR A 93 14.63 -11.21 7.74
C TYR A 93 14.86 -9.86 8.46
N ARG A 94 13.88 -9.31 9.18
CA ARG A 94 13.96 -7.98 9.80
C ARG A 94 12.87 -7.81 10.88
N ALA A 95 13.25 -7.29 12.03
CA ALA A 95 12.30 -6.80 13.02
C ALA A 95 11.55 -5.56 12.51
N GLY A 96 10.30 -5.39 12.95
CA GLY A 96 9.56 -4.15 12.77
C GLY A 96 10.34 -2.98 13.36
N LEU A 97 10.22 -1.79 12.76
CA LEU A 97 10.96 -0.59 13.21
C LEU A 97 10.49 -0.15 14.60
N SER A 98 10.82 1.04 15.11
CA SER A 98 10.08 1.71 16.17
C SER A 98 9.05 2.70 15.60
N TRP A 99 8.13 3.21 16.43
CA TRP A 99 7.18 4.24 16.00
C TRP A 99 7.88 5.45 15.36
N GLU A 100 8.94 5.97 16.00
CA GLU A 100 9.69 7.13 15.53
C GLU A 100 10.44 6.83 14.22
N GLU A 101 11.02 5.63 14.08
CA GLU A 101 11.68 5.22 12.84
C GLU A 101 10.68 5.00 11.70
N THR A 102 9.51 4.44 11.97
CA THR A 102 8.43 4.32 10.97
C THR A 102 7.98 5.70 10.50
N LYS A 103 7.69 6.62 11.44
CA LYS A 103 7.29 7.99 11.12
C LYS A 103 8.37 8.70 10.28
N LYS A 104 9.63 8.62 10.72
CA LYS A 104 10.77 9.18 9.98
C LYS A 104 10.84 8.60 8.57
N THR A 105 10.80 7.27 8.44
CA THR A 105 10.87 6.57 7.15
C THR A 105 9.74 6.96 6.21
N MET A 106 8.51 7.09 6.71
CA MET A 106 7.37 7.50 5.87
C MET A 106 7.47 8.97 5.45
N LEU A 107 7.97 9.86 6.31
CA LEU A 107 8.19 11.26 5.97
C LEU A 107 9.37 11.46 5.00
N GLU A 108 10.39 10.59 5.08
CA GLU A 108 11.56 10.57 4.19
C GLU A 108 11.30 9.79 2.90
N SER A 109 10.29 8.92 2.88
CA SER A 109 9.91 8.18 1.67
C SER A 109 9.63 9.14 0.52
N GLU A 110 9.95 8.68 -0.69
CA GLU A 110 10.00 9.51 -1.90
C GLU A 110 8.90 10.57 -1.94
N GLN A 111 9.33 11.84 -1.98
CA GLN A 111 8.44 13.00 -2.06
C GLN A 111 7.40 12.76 -3.14
N GLY A 112 6.13 12.71 -2.74
CA GLY A 112 5.03 12.44 -3.67
C GLY A 112 4.44 11.03 -3.61
N HIS A 113 4.87 10.15 -2.71
CA HIS A 113 4.18 8.87 -2.51
C HIS A 113 2.78 9.09 -1.89
N PHE A 114 2.70 9.83 -0.79
CA PHE A 114 1.47 9.95 0.00
C PHE A 114 0.76 11.30 -0.16
N ASP A 115 -0.55 11.29 0.04
CA ASP A 115 -1.34 12.50 0.24
C ASP A 115 -0.88 13.20 1.54
N PRO A 116 -0.37 14.45 1.46
CA PRO A 116 0.12 15.17 2.63
C PRO A 116 -0.95 15.42 3.70
N GLN A 117 -2.20 15.64 3.30
CA GLN A 117 -3.30 15.89 4.25
C GLN A 117 -3.65 14.61 5.00
N VAL A 118 -3.77 13.49 4.29
CA VAL A 118 -4.06 12.19 4.89
C VAL A 118 -2.92 11.76 5.81
N MET A 119 -1.68 11.94 5.39
CA MET A 119 -0.50 11.62 6.22
C MET A 119 -0.45 12.46 7.50
N LYS A 120 -0.75 13.75 7.42
CA LYS A 120 -0.87 14.61 8.59
C LYS A 120 -1.92 14.08 9.56
N GLN A 121 -3.13 13.81 9.07
CA GLN A 121 -4.24 13.30 9.89
C GLN A 121 -3.91 11.95 10.53
N PHE A 122 -3.28 11.03 9.78
CA PHE A 122 -2.83 9.75 10.31
C PHE A 122 -1.90 9.92 11.50
N PHE A 123 -0.87 10.76 11.40
CA PHE A 123 0.07 10.98 12.51
C PHE A 123 -0.56 11.72 13.69
N GLU A 124 -1.50 12.63 13.45
CA GLU A 124 -2.27 13.28 14.52
C GLU A 124 -3.12 12.28 15.29
N LEU A 125 -3.83 11.38 14.58
CA LEU A 125 -4.62 10.30 15.18
C LEU A 125 -3.75 9.34 15.98
N MET A 126 -2.61 8.92 15.44
CA MET A 126 -1.71 7.97 16.13
C MET A 126 -1.03 8.58 17.36
N LYS A 127 -0.79 9.90 17.36
CA LYS A 127 -0.27 10.62 18.53
C LYS A 127 -1.30 10.70 19.66
N ASN A 128 -2.57 10.95 19.31
CA ASN A 128 -3.67 11.15 20.25
C ASN A 128 -4.39 9.85 20.64
N GLY A 129 -4.19 8.79 19.87
CA GLY A 129 -4.76 7.47 20.12
C GLY A 129 -4.04 6.69 21.22
N ASP A 130 -4.60 5.51 21.52
CA ASP A 130 -4.10 4.59 22.53
C ASP A 130 -2.58 4.35 22.37
N ALA A 131 -1.85 4.37 23.48
CA ALA A 131 -0.42 4.06 23.52
C ALA A 131 -0.13 2.66 22.92
N ALA A 132 -1.12 1.76 22.91
CA ALA A 132 -1.04 0.45 22.26
C ALA A 132 -0.66 0.54 20.77
N PHE A 133 -1.07 1.58 20.04
CA PHE A 133 -0.70 1.76 18.62
C PHE A 133 0.75 2.19 18.40
N ARG A 134 1.41 2.64 19.47
CA ARG A 134 2.82 3.07 19.50
C ARG A 134 3.73 2.05 20.19
N ALA A 135 3.15 1.06 20.85
CA ALA A 135 3.90 -0.02 21.50
C ALA A 135 4.53 -0.96 20.45
N PRO A 136 5.68 -1.59 20.77
CA PRO A 136 6.20 -2.68 19.96
C PRO A 136 5.14 -3.79 19.87
N ARG A 137 4.90 -4.32 18.66
CA ARG A 137 4.14 -5.57 18.52
C ARG A 137 5.12 -6.70 18.86
N ASN A 138 4.92 -7.35 20.01
CA ASN A 138 5.63 -8.56 20.40
C ASN A 138 5.05 -9.78 19.67
#